data_AF-A0A2J8NNQ1-F1
#
_entry.id   AF-A0A2J8NNQ1-F1
#
_cell.length_a   1.000
_cell.length_b   1.000
_cell.length_c   1.000
_cell.angle_alpha   90.00
_cell.angle_beta   90.00
_cell.angle_gamma   90.00
#
_symmetry.space_group_name_H-M   'P 1'
#
loop_
_entity.id
_entity.type
_entity.pdbx_description
1 polymer ?
#
loop_
_entity_poly.entity_id
_entity_poly.type
_entity_poly.pdbx_seq_one_letter_code
_entity_poly.pdbx_strand_id
1 'polypeptide(L)'
;MADENIIVRKQGTIFLAGPPLVKAATGEEVSAEDLGGADLHCRKSGVSDHCALDDHHALHLTRKVVRNLNYQKKLDVTIEPSEEPLFPADELYGIVGANLKRSFDVREKFFMKYFLRLDLNSYNSTWQHGFARIFGYPVGIVGNNGVLFSESAKKGTHFVQLCCQRNIPLLFLQNITGFMVGREYEAEGIAKDGAKMVAAVACAQVPKITLIIGSSYGAGNYGMCGRAYSPRFLYIWPNARISVMGGEQAANVLATIAKDQRAREGKQFSSADEAALKEPIIKKFE
;
A
#
# COMPACT_ATOMS: atom_id res chain seq x y z
N MET A 1 -13.10 24.02 -0.91
CA MET A 1 -13.08 24.94 -2.06
C MET A 1 -13.05 24.05 -3.30
N ALA A 2 -14.20 23.87 -3.95
CA ALA A 2 -14.32 23.10 -5.19
C ALA A 2 -14.55 24.06 -6.37
N ASP A 3 -14.19 23.64 -7.59
CA ASP A 3 -14.33 24.44 -8.81
C ASP A 3 -15.81 24.72 -9.15
N GLU A 4 -16.69 23.74 -8.91
CA GLU A 4 -18.14 23.88 -9.03
C GLU A 4 -18.83 23.25 -7.80
N ASN A 5 -19.79 23.95 -7.23
CA ASN A 5 -20.49 23.59 -6.00
C ASN A 5 -21.99 23.39 -6.26
N ILE A 6 -22.55 22.30 -5.74
CA ILE A 6 -23.98 21.97 -5.84
C ILE A 6 -24.53 21.89 -4.43
N ILE A 7 -25.66 22.55 -4.16
CA ILE A 7 -26.31 22.58 -2.85
C ILE A 7 -27.80 22.25 -2.96
N VAL A 8 -28.31 21.41 -2.06
CA VAL A 8 -29.72 20.99 -2.03
C VAL A 8 -30.54 22.02 -1.27
N ARG A 9 -31.63 22.49 -1.88
CA ARG A 9 -32.50 23.52 -1.31
C ARG A 9 -33.24 23.04 -0.06
N LYS A 10 -33.37 23.92 0.94
CA LYS A 10 -34.02 23.64 2.23
C LYS A 10 -33.41 22.44 2.98
N GLN A 11 -32.13 22.16 2.73
CA GLN A 11 -31.43 21.02 3.32
C GLN A 11 -29.95 21.34 3.51
N GLY A 12 -29.26 21.75 2.43
CA GLY A 12 -27.87 22.14 2.47
C GLY A 12 -27.69 23.53 3.07
N THR A 13 -26.75 23.67 4.00
CA THR A 13 -26.35 24.95 4.60
C THR A 13 -24.84 25.10 4.63
N ILE A 14 -24.32 26.30 4.35
CA ILE A 14 -22.89 26.64 4.36
C ILE A 14 -22.69 27.95 5.13
N PHE A 15 -21.77 28.00 6.07
CA PHE A 15 -21.39 29.23 6.78
C PHE A 15 -20.04 29.04 7.47
N LEU A 16 -19.32 30.14 7.72
CA LEU A 16 -18.09 30.11 8.52
C LEU A 16 -18.38 29.98 10.02
N ALA A 17 -19.48 30.60 10.47
CA ALA A 17 -19.96 30.56 11.85
C ALA A 17 -21.45 30.17 11.81
N GLY A 18 -21.82 29.08 12.49
CA GLY A 18 -23.22 28.66 12.54
C GLY A 18 -24.09 29.53 13.45
N PRO A 19 -25.42 29.37 13.42
CA PRO A 19 -26.35 30.21 14.18
C PRO A 19 -26.03 30.39 15.67
N PRO A 20 -25.60 29.35 16.43
CA PRO A 20 -25.26 29.53 17.84
C PRO A 20 -24.08 30.49 18.06
N LEU A 21 -23.08 30.46 17.15
CA LEU A 21 -21.90 31.32 17.25
C LEU A 21 -22.22 32.76 16.85
N VAL A 22 -23.06 32.95 15.82
CA VAL A 22 -23.59 34.28 15.45
C VAL A 22 -24.33 34.89 16.63
N LYS A 23 -25.27 34.14 17.24
CA LYS A 23 -26.01 34.59 18.43
C LYS A 23 -25.09 34.95 19.59
N ALA A 24 -24.09 34.13 19.89
CA ALA A 24 -23.16 34.40 20.99
C ALA A 24 -22.28 35.65 20.74
N ALA A 25 -21.89 35.90 19.49
CA ALA A 25 -20.99 36.99 19.14
C ALA A 25 -21.70 38.34 18.92
N THR A 26 -22.89 38.32 18.32
CA THR A 26 -23.61 39.53 17.89
C THR A 26 -24.96 39.73 18.56
N GLY A 27 -25.49 38.69 19.24
CA GLY A 27 -26.85 38.67 19.77
C GLY A 27 -27.93 38.37 18.72
N GLU A 28 -27.57 38.24 17.44
CA GLU A 28 -28.50 37.98 16.34
C GLU A 28 -29.02 36.52 16.38
N GLU A 29 -30.34 36.35 16.38
CA GLU A 29 -30.98 35.05 16.20
C GLU A 29 -31.37 34.85 14.73
N VAL A 30 -30.78 33.86 14.08
CA VAL A 30 -31.01 33.56 12.66
C VAL A 30 -31.12 32.05 12.47
N SER A 31 -31.96 31.58 11.54
CA SER A 31 -32.05 30.15 11.23
C SER A 31 -30.86 29.69 10.37
N ALA A 32 -30.58 28.39 10.31
CA ALA A 32 -29.51 27.88 9.44
C ALA A 32 -29.79 28.12 7.94
N GLU A 33 -31.07 28.04 7.52
CA GLU A 33 -31.47 28.29 6.13
C GLU A 33 -31.33 29.78 5.77
N ASP A 34 -31.68 30.68 6.69
CA ASP A 34 -31.56 32.13 6.45
C ASP A 34 -30.10 32.60 6.47
N LEU A 35 -29.28 32.00 7.34
CA LEU A 35 -27.87 32.34 7.48
C LEU A 35 -27.01 31.83 6.32
N GLY A 36 -27.34 30.66 5.76
CA GLY A 36 -26.46 29.95 4.83
C GLY A 36 -27.13 28.91 3.94
N GLY A 37 -28.44 29.02 3.69
CA GLY A 37 -29.17 28.07 2.86
C GLY A 37 -28.83 28.16 1.37
N ALA A 38 -29.32 27.18 0.61
CA ALA A 38 -29.11 27.10 -0.84
C ALA A 38 -29.60 28.33 -1.60
N ASP A 39 -30.76 28.88 -1.25
CA ASP A 39 -31.30 30.07 -1.93
C ASP A 39 -30.38 31.28 -1.71
N LEU A 40 -29.80 31.45 -0.52
CA LEU A 40 -28.84 32.51 -0.24
C LEU A 40 -27.58 32.35 -1.11
N HIS A 41 -27.02 31.15 -1.15
CA HIS A 41 -25.75 30.92 -1.82
C HIS A 41 -25.83 30.87 -3.34
N CYS A 42 -26.93 30.34 -3.90
CA CYS A 42 -27.10 30.29 -5.36
C CYS A 42 -27.65 31.57 -5.97
N ARG A 43 -28.31 32.44 -5.19
CA ARG A 43 -28.93 33.66 -5.73
C ARG A 43 -28.23 34.95 -5.31
N LYS A 44 -27.58 34.98 -4.15
CA LYS A 44 -27.02 36.21 -3.57
C LYS A 44 -25.51 36.16 -3.44
N SER A 45 -24.97 35.19 -2.70
CA SER A 45 -23.53 35.21 -2.37
C SER A 45 -22.65 34.62 -3.47
N GLY A 46 -23.18 33.73 -4.32
CA GLY A 46 -22.40 33.02 -5.33
C GLY A 46 -21.45 31.96 -4.76
N VAL A 47 -21.68 31.49 -3.53
CA VAL A 47 -20.85 30.42 -2.91
C VAL A 47 -21.20 29.04 -3.49
N SER A 48 -22.40 28.89 -4.08
CA SER A 48 -22.82 27.66 -4.74
C SER A 48 -23.34 27.96 -6.14
N ASP A 49 -22.87 27.20 -7.12
CA ASP A 49 -23.12 27.43 -8.54
C ASP A 49 -24.45 26.82 -9.01
N HIS A 50 -24.86 25.71 -8.38
CA HIS A 50 -26.06 24.97 -8.76
C HIS A 50 -26.97 24.72 -7.56
N CYS A 51 -28.25 25.09 -7.70
CA CYS A 51 -29.29 24.84 -6.70
C CYS A 51 -30.09 23.58 -7.07
N ALA A 52 -29.93 22.52 -6.28
CA ALA A 52 -30.64 21.26 -6.44
C ALA A 52 -31.96 21.25 -5.65
N LEU A 53 -32.93 20.46 -6.11
CA LEU A 53 -34.25 20.35 -5.48
C LEU A 53 -34.27 19.30 -4.37
N ASP A 54 -33.52 18.22 -4.58
CA ASP A 54 -33.34 17.08 -3.70
C ASP A 54 -31.99 16.41 -4.03
N ASP A 55 -31.67 15.33 -3.31
CA ASP A 55 -30.42 14.58 -3.49
C ASP A 55 -30.30 13.94 -4.88
N HIS A 56 -31.41 13.45 -5.46
CA HIS A 56 -31.40 12.86 -6.80
C HIS A 56 -31.06 13.90 -7.87
N HIS A 57 -31.64 15.10 -7.76
CA HIS A 57 -31.34 16.22 -8.62
C HIS A 57 -29.87 16.67 -8.44
N ALA A 58 -29.35 16.70 -7.21
CA ALA A 58 -27.95 17.03 -6.96
C ALA A 58 -27.00 16.05 -7.67
N LEU A 59 -27.23 14.74 -7.56
CA LEU A 59 -26.44 13.72 -8.25
C LEU A 59 -26.52 13.85 -9.78
N HIS A 60 -27.70 14.18 -10.31
CA HIS A 60 -27.87 14.47 -11.74
C HIS A 60 -27.02 15.66 -12.19
N LEU A 61 -27.02 16.75 -11.41
CA LEU A 61 -26.18 17.92 -11.67
C LEU A 61 -24.69 17.58 -11.58
N THR A 62 -24.26 16.78 -10.59
CA THR A 62 -22.86 16.32 -10.48
C THR A 62 -22.42 15.57 -11.74
N ARG A 63 -23.28 14.69 -12.29
CA ARG A 63 -22.98 13.99 -13.55
C ARG A 63 -22.88 14.93 -14.74
N LYS A 64 -23.68 16.01 -14.78
CA LYS A 64 -23.58 17.05 -15.81
C LYS A 64 -22.26 17.82 -15.72
N VAL A 65 -21.83 18.19 -14.51
CA VAL A 65 -20.51 18.81 -14.27
C VAL A 65 -19.40 17.93 -14.81
N VAL A 66 -19.38 16.64 -14.42
CA VAL A 66 -18.35 15.68 -14.89
C VAL A 66 -18.37 15.50 -16.41
N ARG A 67 -19.55 15.50 -17.04
CA ARG A 67 -19.69 15.41 -18.51
C ARG A 67 -19.01 16.57 -19.24
N ASN A 68 -18.93 17.74 -18.62
CA ASN A 68 -18.42 18.96 -19.24
C ASN A 68 -16.92 19.22 -18.97
N LEU A 69 -16.22 18.30 -18.30
CA LEU A 69 -14.79 18.47 -17.95
C LEU A 69 -13.85 18.55 -19.16
N ASN A 70 -14.33 18.27 -20.38
CA ASN A 70 -13.49 18.11 -21.58
C ASN A 70 -12.28 17.18 -21.32
N TYR A 71 -12.48 16.17 -20.47
CA TYR A 71 -11.42 15.31 -19.98
C TYR A 71 -11.12 14.19 -20.97
N GLN A 72 -9.87 14.09 -21.40
CA GLN A 72 -9.36 12.97 -22.20
C GLN A 72 -8.23 12.28 -21.43
N LYS A 73 -8.42 11.00 -21.12
CA LYS A 73 -7.39 10.19 -20.45
C LYS A 73 -6.27 9.87 -21.45
N LYS A 74 -5.07 10.39 -21.20
CA LYS A 74 -3.85 10.00 -21.91
C LYS A 74 -3.23 8.78 -21.22
N LEU A 75 -2.85 7.79 -22.02
CA LEU A 75 -2.22 6.56 -21.55
C LEU A 75 -0.83 6.50 -22.15
N ASP A 76 0.20 6.56 -21.30
CA ASP A 76 1.60 6.62 -21.73
C ASP A 76 2.20 5.21 -21.95
N VAL A 77 1.34 4.21 -22.18
CA VAL A 77 1.70 2.79 -22.33
C VAL A 77 0.94 2.16 -23.47
N THR A 78 1.52 1.11 -24.07
CA THR A 78 0.84 0.30 -25.09
C THR A 78 -0.22 -0.58 -24.44
N ILE A 79 -1.37 -0.76 -25.10
CA ILE A 79 -2.45 -1.62 -24.60
C ILE A 79 -2.72 -2.67 -25.67
N GLU A 80 -2.63 -3.94 -25.29
CA GLU A 80 -2.99 -5.08 -26.12
C GLU A 80 -4.39 -5.59 -25.75
N PRO A 81 -5.05 -6.39 -26.61
CA PRO A 81 -6.26 -7.11 -26.22
C PRO A 81 -6.05 -7.90 -24.93
N SER A 82 -7.05 -7.90 -24.05
CA SER A 82 -6.99 -8.67 -22.81
C SER A 82 -7.08 -10.16 -23.12
N GLU A 83 -6.20 -10.95 -22.52
CA GLU A 83 -6.23 -12.41 -22.53
C GLU A 83 -6.55 -12.89 -21.11
N GLU A 84 -7.44 -13.88 -20.99
CA GLU A 84 -7.75 -14.47 -19.69
C GLU A 84 -6.53 -15.27 -19.17
N PRO A 85 -6.32 -15.30 -17.84
CA PRO A 85 -5.32 -16.19 -17.24
C PRO A 85 -5.59 -17.65 -17.63
N LEU A 86 -4.53 -18.47 -17.68
CA LEU A 86 -4.65 -19.90 -18.00
C LEU A 86 -5.44 -20.69 -16.93
N PHE A 87 -5.60 -20.12 -15.75
CA PHE A 87 -6.26 -20.78 -14.63
C PHE A 87 -7.24 -19.85 -13.90
N PRO A 88 -8.33 -20.40 -13.34
CA PRO A 88 -9.27 -19.69 -12.51
C PRO A 88 -8.64 -18.96 -11.31
N ALA A 89 -9.15 -17.76 -11.01
CA ALA A 89 -8.64 -16.91 -9.94
C ALA A 89 -8.93 -17.44 -8.53
N ASP A 90 -9.96 -18.26 -8.36
CA ASP A 90 -10.31 -18.91 -7.09
C ASP A 90 -9.27 -19.94 -6.63
N GLU A 91 -8.49 -20.51 -7.55
CA GLU A 91 -7.36 -21.39 -7.18
C GLU A 91 -6.27 -20.65 -6.37
N LEU A 92 -6.27 -19.30 -6.32
CA LEU A 92 -5.42 -18.51 -5.43
C LEU A 92 -5.61 -18.86 -3.95
N TYR A 93 -6.82 -19.25 -3.55
CA TYR A 93 -7.12 -19.62 -2.15
C TYR A 93 -6.31 -20.85 -1.70
N GLY A 94 -5.96 -21.75 -2.62
CA GLY A 94 -5.17 -22.95 -2.33
C GLY A 94 -3.64 -22.72 -2.35
N ILE A 95 -3.19 -21.57 -2.83
CA ILE A 95 -1.76 -21.29 -3.03
C ILE A 95 -1.14 -20.69 -1.77
N VAL A 96 -1.83 -19.73 -1.16
CA VAL A 96 -1.32 -19.01 0.02
C VAL A 96 -2.02 -19.55 1.27
N GLY A 97 -1.28 -20.33 2.04
CA GLY A 97 -1.79 -20.92 3.27
C GLY A 97 -1.98 -19.90 4.38
N ALA A 98 -2.84 -20.23 5.35
CA ALA A 98 -3.03 -19.43 6.56
C ALA A 98 -1.77 -19.36 7.45
N ASN A 99 -0.85 -20.31 7.30
CA ASN A 99 0.40 -20.33 8.05
C ASN A 99 1.51 -19.61 7.28
N LEU A 100 1.73 -18.33 7.62
CA LEU A 100 2.78 -17.49 7.04
C LEU A 100 4.21 -17.99 7.28
N LYS A 101 4.41 -18.97 8.19
CA LYS A 101 5.73 -19.60 8.40
C LYS A 101 6.07 -20.60 7.31
N ARG A 102 5.08 -21.11 6.57
CA ARG A 102 5.32 -22.01 5.44
C ARG A 102 5.66 -21.16 4.22
N SER A 103 6.89 -21.28 3.72
CA SER A 103 7.24 -20.73 2.42
C SER A 103 6.39 -21.38 1.33
N PHE A 104 5.93 -20.58 0.37
CA PHE A 104 5.30 -21.08 -0.85
C PHE A 104 6.03 -20.49 -2.04
N ASP A 105 6.16 -21.25 -3.13
CA ASP A 105 6.80 -20.73 -4.32
C ASP A 105 5.89 -19.74 -5.05
N VAL A 106 6.23 -18.45 -4.96
CA VAL A 106 5.57 -17.37 -5.71
C VAL A 106 5.70 -17.59 -7.22
N ARG A 107 6.79 -18.24 -7.69
CA ARG A 107 7.03 -18.51 -9.11
C ARG A 107 6.07 -19.56 -9.67
N GLU A 108 6.19 -20.81 -9.20
CA GLU A 108 5.43 -21.93 -9.75
C GLU A 108 3.92 -21.79 -9.55
N LYS A 109 3.50 -21.18 -8.43
CA LYS A 109 2.08 -21.14 -8.08
C LYS A 109 1.36 -19.87 -8.50
N PHE A 110 2.02 -18.71 -8.43
CA PHE A 110 1.36 -17.42 -8.70
C PHE A 110 1.77 -16.86 -10.07
N PHE A 111 3.07 -16.78 -10.35
CA PHE A 111 3.58 -16.13 -11.55
C PHE A 111 3.26 -16.88 -12.84
N MET A 112 3.63 -18.16 -12.92
CA MET A 112 3.42 -18.99 -14.12
C MET A 112 1.94 -19.25 -14.42
N LYS A 113 1.09 -19.13 -13.39
CA LYS A 113 -0.32 -19.48 -13.44
C LYS A 113 -1.19 -18.30 -13.90
N TYR A 114 -0.87 -17.10 -13.43
CA TYR A 114 -1.74 -15.92 -13.61
C TYR A 114 -1.19 -14.81 -14.50
N PHE A 115 0.10 -14.87 -14.86
CA PHE A 115 0.71 -13.88 -15.75
C PHE A 115 1.21 -14.55 -17.03
N LEU A 116 0.38 -14.49 -18.06
CA LEU A 116 0.70 -15.00 -19.38
C LEU A 116 1.94 -14.26 -19.94
N ARG A 117 2.83 -15.02 -20.61
CA ARG A 117 4.07 -14.52 -21.25
C ARG A 117 5.09 -13.90 -20.29
N LEU A 118 5.10 -14.32 -19.03
CA LEU A 118 6.09 -13.84 -18.07
C LEU A 118 7.50 -14.30 -18.46
N ASP A 119 8.31 -13.35 -18.94
CA ASP A 119 9.74 -13.56 -19.19
C ASP A 119 10.50 -13.45 -17.86
N LEU A 120 10.67 -14.59 -17.19
CA LEU A 120 11.33 -14.68 -15.89
C LEU A 120 12.84 -14.80 -16.07
N ASN A 121 13.56 -13.76 -15.65
CA ASN A 121 14.99 -13.85 -15.46
C ASN A 121 15.32 -14.46 -14.08
N SER A 122 15.68 -15.75 -14.09
CA SER A 122 16.56 -16.48 -13.14
C SER A 122 15.99 -17.76 -12.49
N TYR A 123 16.87 -18.75 -12.34
CA TYR A 123 16.68 -19.95 -11.53
C TYR A 123 17.06 -19.63 -10.07
N ASN A 124 16.23 -20.08 -9.11
CA ASN A 124 16.59 -20.22 -7.69
C ASN A 124 17.01 -18.97 -6.88
N SER A 125 16.29 -17.84 -6.98
CA SER A 125 16.52 -16.68 -6.11
C SER A 125 15.28 -16.27 -5.31
N THR A 126 15.50 -15.71 -4.11
CA THR A 126 14.44 -15.18 -3.22
C THR A 126 13.72 -13.94 -3.76
N TRP A 127 14.16 -13.47 -4.92
CA TRP A 127 13.57 -12.41 -5.72
C TRP A 127 13.19 -12.96 -7.09
N GLN A 128 11.93 -12.74 -7.47
CA GLN A 128 11.37 -13.09 -8.77
C GLN A 128 10.84 -11.83 -9.44
N HIS A 129 11.16 -11.64 -10.71
CA HIS A 129 10.66 -10.53 -11.49
C HIS A 129 10.51 -10.91 -12.95
N GLY A 130 9.63 -10.21 -13.65
CA GLY A 130 9.41 -10.40 -15.07
C GLY A 130 8.41 -9.40 -15.62
N PHE A 131 8.34 -9.32 -16.95
CA PHE A 131 7.34 -8.51 -17.65
C PHE A 131 6.14 -9.35 -17.99
N ALA A 132 4.94 -8.80 -17.78
CA ALA A 132 3.68 -9.43 -18.15
C ALA A 132 2.69 -8.38 -18.65
N ARG A 133 1.48 -8.83 -19.00
CA ARG A 133 0.34 -7.95 -19.22
C ARG A 133 -0.84 -8.33 -18.33
N ILE A 134 -1.52 -7.32 -17.80
CA ILE A 134 -2.75 -7.47 -17.00
C ILE A 134 -3.83 -6.61 -17.66
N PHE A 135 -4.93 -7.23 -18.11
CA PHE A 135 -5.97 -6.56 -18.90
C PHE A 135 -5.40 -5.74 -20.08
N GLY A 136 -4.37 -6.27 -20.73
CA GLY A 136 -3.69 -5.61 -21.86
C GLY A 136 -2.59 -4.60 -21.49
N TYR A 137 -2.52 -4.12 -20.24
CA TYR A 137 -1.50 -3.15 -19.80
C TYR A 137 -0.17 -3.84 -19.50
N PRO A 138 0.99 -3.30 -19.90
CA PRO A 138 2.28 -3.86 -19.56
C PRO A 138 2.56 -3.61 -18.09
N VAL A 139 3.09 -4.62 -17.41
CA VAL A 139 3.43 -4.54 -15.99
C VAL A 139 4.76 -5.22 -15.75
N GLY A 140 5.65 -4.52 -15.06
CA GLY A 140 6.84 -5.11 -14.46
C GLY A 140 6.46 -5.66 -13.09
N ILE A 141 6.45 -6.97 -12.94
CA ILE A 141 6.03 -7.59 -11.69
C ILE A 141 7.25 -8.02 -10.91
N VAL A 142 7.19 -7.78 -9.61
CA VAL A 142 8.19 -8.11 -8.62
C VAL A 142 7.50 -8.92 -7.54
N GLY A 143 8.06 -10.07 -7.20
CA GLY A 143 7.59 -10.88 -6.07
C GLY A 143 8.78 -11.47 -5.34
N ASN A 144 8.65 -11.58 -4.02
CA ASN A 144 9.72 -12.12 -3.20
C ASN A 144 9.26 -13.39 -2.50
N ASN A 145 10.19 -14.31 -2.29
CA ASN A 145 9.94 -15.58 -1.61
C ASN A 145 11.01 -15.79 -0.52
N GLY A 146 10.79 -15.16 0.64
CA GLY A 146 11.72 -15.20 1.76
C GLY A 146 12.61 -13.95 1.86
N VAL A 147 13.80 -14.14 2.45
CA VAL A 147 14.75 -13.06 2.80
C VAL A 147 15.46 -12.49 1.57
N LEU A 148 15.80 -11.21 1.59
CA LEU A 148 16.57 -10.56 0.53
C LEU A 148 18.08 -10.66 0.78
N PHE A 149 18.80 -11.08 -0.26
CA PHE A 149 20.26 -11.03 -0.33
C PHE A 149 20.73 -9.82 -1.15
N SER A 150 22.03 -9.52 -1.12
CA SER A 150 22.65 -8.46 -1.93
C SER A 150 22.37 -8.64 -3.43
N GLU A 151 22.40 -9.88 -3.92
CA GLU A 151 22.08 -10.23 -5.32
C GLU A 151 20.63 -9.92 -5.65
N SER A 152 19.71 -10.25 -4.73
CA SER A 152 18.28 -9.96 -4.85
C SER A 152 18.04 -8.45 -4.95
N ALA A 153 18.71 -7.66 -4.11
CA ALA A 153 18.61 -6.20 -4.13
C ALA A 153 19.18 -5.59 -5.42
N LYS A 154 20.34 -6.07 -5.90
CA LYS A 154 20.93 -5.63 -7.18
C LYS A 154 20.03 -5.94 -8.37
N LYS A 155 19.51 -7.17 -8.45
CA LYS A 155 18.56 -7.60 -9.48
C LYS A 155 17.29 -6.75 -9.46
N GLY A 156 16.72 -6.53 -8.28
CA GLY A 156 15.53 -5.70 -8.11
C GLY A 156 15.76 -4.24 -8.52
N THR A 157 16.90 -3.66 -8.13
CA THR A 157 17.31 -2.31 -8.53
C THR A 157 17.35 -2.19 -10.06
N HIS A 158 18.05 -3.10 -10.73
CA HIS A 158 18.18 -3.08 -12.19
C HIS A 158 16.81 -3.24 -12.88
N PHE A 159 15.97 -4.15 -12.40
CA PHE A 159 14.64 -4.36 -12.98
C PHE A 159 13.71 -3.14 -12.83
N VAL A 160 13.72 -2.50 -11.66
CA VAL A 160 12.97 -1.25 -11.44
C VAL A 160 13.45 -0.16 -12.38
N GLN A 161 14.77 -0.03 -12.59
CA GLN A 161 15.34 0.91 -13.55
C GLN A 161 14.90 0.62 -14.99
N LEU A 162 14.89 -0.65 -15.41
CA LEU A 162 14.38 -1.04 -16.74
C LEU A 162 12.91 -0.68 -16.93
N CYS A 163 12.07 -0.91 -15.90
CA CYS A 163 10.66 -0.52 -15.94
C CYS A 163 10.51 1.00 -16.06
N CYS A 164 11.29 1.77 -15.30
CA CYS A 164 11.28 3.22 -15.37
C CYS A 164 11.71 3.73 -16.76
N GLN A 165 12.79 3.17 -17.32
CA GLN A 165 13.29 3.54 -18.64
C GLN A 165 12.25 3.28 -19.74
N ARG A 166 11.47 2.20 -19.61
CA ARG A 166 10.46 1.78 -20.58
C ARG A 166 9.06 2.33 -20.29
N ASN A 167 8.91 3.17 -19.26
CA ASN A 167 7.64 3.67 -18.75
C ASN A 167 6.62 2.56 -18.42
N ILE A 168 7.10 1.44 -17.86
CA ILE A 168 6.27 0.29 -17.49
C ILE A 168 5.85 0.40 -16.01
N PRO A 169 4.55 0.38 -15.69
CA PRO A 169 4.05 0.29 -14.32
C PRO A 169 4.61 -0.91 -13.55
N LEU A 170 4.82 -0.73 -12.25
CA LEU A 170 5.36 -1.76 -11.36
C LEU A 170 4.28 -2.34 -10.44
N LEU A 171 4.27 -3.67 -10.31
CA LEU A 171 3.47 -4.40 -9.33
C LEU A 171 4.39 -5.13 -8.34
N PHE A 172 4.29 -4.78 -7.06
CA PHE A 172 5.04 -5.42 -5.98
C PHE A 172 4.16 -6.39 -5.22
N LEU A 173 4.55 -7.66 -5.19
CA LEU A 173 3.91 -8.72 -4.43
C LEU A 173 4.75 -9.00 -3.17
N GLN A 174 4.30 -8.48 -2.02
CA GLN A 174 5.06 -8.58 -0.77
C GLN A 174 4.75 -9.88 0.00
N ASN A 175 5.80 -10.67 0.20
CA ASN A 175 5.85 -11.75 1.17
C ASN A 175 7.24 -11.80 1.83
N ILE A 176 7.64 -10.67 2.44
CA ILE A 176 9.01 -10.36 2.85
C ILE A 176 9.19 -10.37 4.37
N THR A 177 10.20 -11.12 4.82
CA THR A 177 10.58 -11.24 6.22
C THR A 177 11.77 -10.36 6.61
N GLY A 178 12.51 -9.82 5.63
CA GLY A 178 13.63 -8.92 5.85
C GLY A 178 14.81 -9.18 4.92
N PHE A 179 15.95 -8.58 5.23
CA PHE A 179 17.24 -8.88 4.59
C PHE A 179 17.97 -9.99 5.36
N MET A 180 18.86 -10.69 4.68
CA MET A 180 19.75 -11.65 5.34
C MET A 180 20.65 -10.93 6.36
N VAL A 181 20.90 -11.57 7.50
CA VAL A 181 21.74 -11.01 8.58
C VAL A 181 22.96 -11.88 8.81
N GLY A 182 24.09 -11.26 9.14
CA GLY A 182 25.33 -11.96 9.45
C GLY A 182 26.55 -11.11 9.13
N ARG A 183 27.67 -11.37 9.82
CA ARG A 183 28.91 -10.61 9.67
C ARG A 183 29.41 -10.57 8.21
N GLU A 184 29.32 -11.69 7.51
CA GLU A 184 29.75 -11.81 6.11
C GLU A 184 28.89 -10.94 5.20
N TYR A 185 27.56 -11.01 5.29
CA TYR A 185 26.64 -10.20 4.49
C TYR A 185 26.80 -8.69 4.74
N GLU A 186 27.04 -8.30 5.99
CA GLU A 186 27.34 -6.90 6.34
C GLU A 186 28.66 -6.44 5.71
N ALA A 187 29.71 -7.26 5.80
CA ALA A 187 31.01 -6.97 5.20
C ALA A 187 30.97 -6.91 3.67
N GLU A 188 30.12 -7.73 3.04
CA GLU A 188 29.86 -7.72 1.59
C GLU A 188 28.97 -6.55 1.13
N GLY A 189 28.46 -5.75 2.08
CA GLY A 189 27.78 -4.49 1.79
C GLY A 189 26.28 -4.63 1.52
N ILE A 190 25.59 -5.60 2.15
CA ILE A 190 24.14 -5.79 2.00
C ILE A 190 23.34 -4.52 2.30
N ALA A 191 23.78 -3.70 3.26
CA ALA A 191 23.15 -2.42 3.57
C ALA A 191 23.20 -1.45 2.38
N LYS A 192 24.34 -1.36 1.68
CA LYS A 192 24.50 -0.51 0.50
C LYS A 192 23.70 -1.03 -0.68
N ASP A 193 23.64 -2.34 -0.86
CA ASP A 193 22.88 -2.96 -1.94
C ASP A 193 21.37 -2.83 -1.71
N GLY A 194 20.89 -3.01 -0.48
CA GLY A 194 19.52 -2.68 -0.08
C GLY A 194 19.18 -1.20 -0.28
N ALA A 195 20.10 -0.29 0.05
CA ALA A 195 19.90 1.13 -0.16
C ALA A 195 19.72 1.51 -1.64
N LYS A 196 20.46 0.89 -2.56
CA LYS A 196 20.29 1.10 -4.02
C LYS A 196 18.88 0.72 -4.47
N MET A 197 18.38 -0.40 -3.96
CA MET A 197 17.05 -0.90 -4.26
C MET A 197 15.96 0.06 -3.77
N VAL A 198 16.07 0.48 -2.50
CA VAL A 198 15.17 1.48 -1.91
C VAL A 198 15.20 2.80 -2.70
N ALA A 199 16.39 3.26 -3.10
CA ALA A 199 16.54 4.45 -3.92
C ALA A 199 15.85 4.30 -5.29
N ALA A 200 16.01 3.15 -5.96
CA ALA A 200 15.32 2.90 -7.23
C ALA A 200 13.80 2.92 -7.08
N VAL A 201 13.26 2.29 -6.02
CA VAL A 201 11.82 2.28 -5.73
C VAL A 201 11.30 3.67 -5.40
N ALA A 202 12.03 4.44 -4.59
CA ALA A 202 11.65 5.80 -4.21
C ALA A 202 11.66 6.76 -5.40
N CYS A 203 12.66 6.65 -6.27
CA CYS A 203 12.81 7.54 -7.42
C CYS A 203 11.97 7.14 -8.64
N ALA A 204 11.41 5.92 -8.67
CA ALA A 204 10.60 5.43 -9.77
C ALA A 204 9.34 6.29 -9.98
N GLN A 205 9.25 6.94 -11.15
CA GLN A 205 8.13 7.82 -11.52
C GLN A 205 6.97 7.09 -12.23
N VAL A 206 7.18 5.84 -12.63
CA VAL A 206 6.11 5.00 -13.17
C VAL A 206 5.05 4.71 -12.10
N PRO A 207 3.79 4.43 -12.49
CA PRO A 207 2.78 3.98 -11.54
C PRO A 207 3.25 2.72 -10.79
N LYS A 208 3.13 2.74 -9.47
CA LYS A 208 3.48 1.61 -8.59
C LYS A 208 2.21 1.11 -7.89
N ILE A 209 2.00 -0.20 -7.88
CA ILE A 209 0.94 -0.86 -7.10
C ILE A 209 1.61 -1.88 -6.19
N THR A 210 1.16 -1.95 -4.95
CA THR A 210 1.66 -2.92 -3.97
C THR A 210 0.52 -3.81 -3.49
N LEU A 211 0.75 -5.12 -3.49
CA LEU A 211 -0.15 -6.11 -2.93
C LEU A 211 0.63 -6.92 -1.89
N ILE A 212 0.22 -6.83 -0.63
CA ILE A 212 0.79 -7.64 0.44
C ILE A 212 0.05 -8.97 0.46
N ILE A 213 0.71 -10.03 -0.01
CA ILE A 213 0.16 -11.39 -0.12
C ILE A 213 0.56 -12.30 1.06
N GLY A 214 1.51 -11.87 1.88
CA GLY A 214 1.98 -12.62 3.06
C GLY A 214 2.58 -11.71 4.12
N SER A 215 3.85 -11.94 4.45
CA SER A 215 4.55 -11.11 5.44
C SER A 215 5.03 -9.78 4.83
N SER A 216 5.07 -8.73 5.64
CA SER A 216 5.68 -7.45 5.29
C SER A 216 6.40 -6.87 6.50
N TYR A 217 7.69 -7.20 6.64
CA TYR A 217 8.48 -6.85 7.81
C TYR A 217 9.69 -5.96 7.52
N GLY A 218 9.93 -5.02 8.44
CA GLY A 218 11.17 -4.24 8.55
C GLY A 218 11.63 -3.59 7.25
N ALA A 219 12.94 -3.61 7.01
CA ALA A 219 13.54 -3.02 5.81
C ALA A 219 13.07 -3.65 4.49
N GLY A 220 12.54 -4.88 4.55
CA GLY A 220 11.95 -5.54 3.39
C GLY A 220 10.70 -4.82 2.88
N ASN A 221 9.89 -4.25 3.78
CA ASN A 221 8.76 -3.40 3.42
C ASN A 221 9.20 -2.22 2.53
N TYR A 222 10.36 -1.64 2.85
CA TYR A 222 10.89 -0.47 2.14
C TYR A 222 11.33 -0.81 0.73
N GLY A 223 12.15 -1.87 0.59
CA GLY A 223 12.62 -2.35 -0.71
C GLY A 223 11.48 -2.83 -1.62
N MET A 224 10.35 -3.27 -1.06
CA MET A 224 9.19 -3.77 -1.81
C MET A 224 8.10 -2.71 -2.06
N CYS A 225 8.42 -1.42 -2.00
CA CYS A 225 7.46 -0.32 -2.20
C CYS A 225 6.30 -0.31 -1.19
N GLY A 226 6.63 -0.34 0.10
CA GLY A 226 5.67 -0.16 1.19
C GLY A 226 5.01 1.22 1.20
N ARG A 227 4.18 1.48 2.22
CA ARG A 227 3.30 2.67 2.26
C ARG A 227 4.06 3.99 2.13
N ALA A 228 5.25 4.09 2.71
CA ALA A 228 6.08 5.29 2.68
C ALA A 228 6.62 5.65 1.28
N TYR A 229 6.56 4.72 0.31
CA TYR A 229 7.09 4.89 -1.04
C TYR A 229 6.01 5.28 -2.07
N SER A 230 4.85 5.71 -1.56
CA SER A 230 3.74 6.26 -2.35
C SER A 230 3.34 5.42 -3.57
N PRO A 231 3.04 4.11 -3.40
CA PRO A 231 2.33 3.39 -4.46
C PRO A 231 0.96 4.05 -4.68
N ARG A 232 0.50 4.07 -5.93
CA ARG A 232 -0.84 4.61 -6.30
C ARG A 232 -1.93 3.88 -5.53
N PHE A 233 -1.77 2.57 -5.37
CA PHE A 233 -2.62 1.74 -4.53
C PHE A 233 -1.77 0.74 -3.75
N LEU A 234 -2.15 0.50 -2.50
CA LEU A 234 -1.59 -0.56 -1.67
C LEU A 234 -2.75 -1.37 -1.12
N TYR A 235 -2.75 -2.67 -1.40
CA TYR A 235 -3.74 -3.63 -0.92
C TYR A 235 -3.07 -4.67 -0.03
N ILE A 236 -3.87 -5.26 0.85
CA ILE A 236 -3.45 -6.31 1.77
C ILE A 236 -4.43 -7.47 1.66
N TRP A 237 -3.90 -8.69 1.58
CA TRP A 237 -4.72 -9.89 1.66
C TRP A 237 -5.13 -10.19 3.11
N PRO A 238 -6.26 -10.89 3.33
CA PRO A 238 -6.73 -11.20 4.68
C PRO A 238 -5.75 -12.00 5.54
N ASN A 239 -4.90 -12.83 4.91
CA ASN A 239 -3.90 -13.65 5.61
C ASN A 239 -2.62 -12.88 5.94
N ALA A 240 -2.41 -11.69 5.37
CA ALA A 240 -1.14 -10.98 5.46
C ALA A 240 -0.89 -10.41 6.86
N ARG A 241 0.39 -10.14 7.16
CA ARG A 241 0.83 -9.50 8.41
C ARG A 241 1.88 -8.45 8.11
N ILE A 242 1.78 -7.33 8.81
CA ILE A 242 2.68 -6.18 8.68
C ILE A 242 3.10 -5.69 10.06
N SER A 243 4.41 -5.53 10.25
CA SER A 243 4.99 -5.06 11.51
C SER A 243 6.46 -4.69 11.31
N VAL A 244 7.09 -4.09 12.32
CA VAL A 244 8.52 -3.76 12.27
C VAL A 244 9.42 -5.00 12.14
N MET A 245 8.99 -6.13 12.70
CA MET A 245 9.60 -7.46 12.60
C MET A 245 8.57 -8.53 12.96
N GLY A 246 8.84 -9.82 12.75
CA GLY A 246 7.92 -10.89 13.17
C GLY A 246 7.77 -10.97 14.70
N GLY A 247 6.59 -11.33 15.20
CA GLY A 247 6.31 -11.39 16.65
C GLY A 247 7.27 -12.30 17.43
N GLU A 248 7.57 -13.48 16.90
CA GLU A 248 8.56 -14.39 17.50
C GLU A 248 9.98 -13.81 17.46
N GLN A 249 10.34 -13.10 16.40
CA GLN A 249 11.65 -12.45 16.29
C GLN A 249 11.77 -11.33 17.35
N ALA A 250 10.74 -10.49 17.49
CA ALA A 250 10.69 -9.44 18.50
C ALA A 250 10.80 -10.01 19.92
N ALA A 251 10.03 -11.05 20.20
CA ALA A 251 10.02 -11.71 21.50
C ALA A 251 11.38 -12.35 21.83
N ASN A 252 12.02 -13.01 20.87
CA ASN A 252 13.34 -13.60 21.04
C ASN A 252 14.43 -12.55 21.27
N VAL A 253 14.44 -11.44 20.53
CA VAL A 253 15.42 -10.36 20.71
C VAL A 253 15.28 -9.73 22.10
N LEU A 254 14.05 -9.42 22.52
CA LEU A 254 13.78 -8.83 23.84
C LEU A 254 14.13 -9.79 24.98
N ALA A 255 13.89 -11.10 24.80
CA ALA A 255 14.32 -12.12 25.76
C ALA A 255 15.83 -12.20 25.91
N THR A 256 16.58 -12.15 24.80
CA THR A 256 18.06 -12.14 24.85
C THR A 256 18.58 -10.91 25.57
N ILE A 257 18.04 -9.72 25.28
CA ILE A 257 18.44 -8.47 25.95
C ILE A 257 18.15 -8.55 27.47
N ALA A 258 16.96 -9.04 27.84
CA ALA A 258 16.58 -9.20 29.24
C ALA A 258 17.49 -10.18 29.98
N LYS A 259 17.84 -11.31 29.34
CA LYS A 259 18.76 -12.31 29.87
C LYS A 259 20.16 -11.72 30.10
N ASP A 260 20.69 -10.98 29.13
CA ASP A 260 22.01 -10.34 29.23
C ASP A 260 22.04 -9.27 30.33
N GLN A 261 20.97 -8.47 30.45
CA GLN A 261 20.85 -7.48 31.52
C GLN A 261 20.80 -8.15 32.90
N ARG A 262 20.00 -9.20 33.06
CA ARG A 262 19.91 -9.96 34.32
C ARG A 262 21.24 -10.61 34.68
N ALA A 263 21.96 -11.16 33.71
CA ALA A 263 23.30 -11.72 33.91
C ALA A 263 24.30 -10.67 34.39
N ARG A 264 24.28 -9.44 33.83
CA ARG A 264 25.11 -8.32 34.30
C ARG A 264 24.78 -7.87 35.72
N GLU A 265 23.51 -7.99 36.12
CA GLU A 265 23.04 -7.72 37.48
C GLU A 265 23.26 -8.91 38.45
N GLY A 266 23.88 -10.01 38.00
CA GLY A 266 24.07 -11.22 38.81
C GLY A 266 22.79 -11.99 39.13
N LYS A 267 21.69 -11.72 38.42
CA LYS A 267 20.37 -12.34 38.62
C LYS A 267 20.16 -13.49 37.63
N GLN A 268 19.48 -14.54 38.08
CA GLN A 268 19.05 -15.62 37.19
C GLN A 268 17.86 -15.17 36.32
N PHE A 269 17.79 -15.71 35.11
CA PHE A 269 16.67 -15.55 34.19
C PHE A 269 16.20 -16.96 33.80
N SER A 270 15.08 -17.39 34.38
CA SER A 270 14.57 -18.75 34.19
C SER A 270 13.82 -18.89 32.87
N SER A 271 13.61 -20.12 32.42
CA SER A 271 12.76 -20.38 31.25
C SER A 271 11.31 -19.93 31.44
N ALA A 272 10.83 -19.89 32.69
CA ALA A 272 9.50 -19.36 33.00
C ALA A 272 9.44 -17.84 32.84
N ASP A 273 10.48 -17.12 33.26
CA ASP A 273 10.59 -15.67 33.05
C ASP A 273 10.70 -15.34 31.55
N GLU A 274 11.44 -16.15 30.80
CA GLU A 274 11.55 -16.02 29.35
C GLU A 274 10.21 -16.20 28.65
N ALA A 275 9.44 -17.25 29.02
CA ALA A 275 8.11 -17.49 28.46
C ALA A 275 7.13 -16.36 28.83
N ALA A 276 7.13 -15.94 30.10
CA ALA A 276 6.28 -14.85 30.59
C ALA A 276 6.57 -13.51 29.91
N LEU A 277 7.81 -13.27 29.48
CA LEU A 277 8.17 -12.11 28.68
C LEU A 277 7.73 -12.26 27.21
N LYS A 278 7.97 -13.43 26.59
CA LYS A 278 7.72 -13.64 25.16
C LYS A 278 6.24 -13.67 24.80
N GLU A 279 5.42 -14.34 25.60
CA GLU A 279 4.00 -14.55 25.30
C GLU A 279 3.19 -13.27 25.05
N PRO A 280 3.26 -12.23 25.92
CA PRO A 280 2.53 -10.97 25.67
C PRO A 280 3.07 -10.22 24.44
N ILE A 281 4.36 -10.37 24.12
CA ILE A 281 4.96 -9.75 22.92
C ILE A 281 4.41 -10.43 21.67
N ILE A 282 4.40 -11.77 21.61
CA ILE A 282 3.88 -12.50 20.46
C ILE A 282 2.41 -12.14 20.22
N LYS A 283 1.58 -12.17 21.28
CA LYS A 283 0.16 -11.79 21.22
C LYS A 283 -0.07 -10.36 20.72
N LYS A 284 0.84 -9.43 21.01
CA LYS A 284 0.73 -8.03 20.53
C LYS A 284 0.98 -7.90 19.02
N PHE A 285 1.69 -8.85 18.41
CA PHE A 285 2.04 -8.85 16.99
C PHE A 285 1.09 -9.68 16.12
N GLU A 286 0.19 -10.47 16.72
CA GLU A 286 -0.80 -11.33 16.03
C GLU A 286 -2.09 -10.59 15.65
#